data_AF-A0A818JQJ4-F1
#
_entry.id   AF-A0A818JQJ4-F1
#
_cell.length_a   1.000
_cell.length_b   1.000
_cell.length_c   1.000
_cell.angle_alpha   90.00
_cell.angle_beta   90.00
_cell.angle_gamma   90.00
#
_symmetry.space_group_name_H-M   'P 1'
#
loop_
_entity.id
_entity.type
_entity.pdbx_description
1 polymer ?
#
loop_
_entity_poly.entity_id
_entity_poly.type
_entity_poly.pdbx_seq_one_letter_code
_entity_poly.pdbx_strand_id
1 'polypeptide(L)'
;MGCNNSLTRSSNSREPYRTITLTLLRVYPILFIFVGTAGNLLSVYVVLRSKLRRHSTFIYLAFLSIIDLIVLYTFCVNFILHAWFNIDLQQVSLIACKIFSFSIYFFPQASAWILTAVSIDRVFALTRGIRKTRNIRLTYSILLTIFLILFFLNVQFLFYSNTYKYSTETNNLSSTTIFYQIVDTDMDINVVQCSSENSEKYKEFYINIWVYIDAIVNVYLPFMLMFLCSAIIFISVLRTMGDANNS
;
A
#
# COMPACT_ATOMS: atom_id res chain seq x y z
N MET A 1 4.40 36.66 -36.17
CA MET A 1 3.22 35.76 -36.08
C MET A 1 3.70 34.34 -36.32
N GLY A 2 3.71 33.47 -35.32
CA GLY A 2 4.16 32.09 -35.50
C GLY A 2 4.61 31.39 -34.22
N CYS A 3 3.68 31.15 -33.29
CA CYS A 3 3.84 30.14 -32.24
C CYS A 3 2.45 29.83 -31.65
N ASN A 4 1.71 28.88 -32.23
CA ASN A 4 0.44 28.39 -31.64
C ASN A 4 0.03 26.96 -32.02
N ASN A 5 0.84 26.21 -32.78
CA ASN A 5 0.44 24.90 -33.31
C ASN A 5 1.01 23.68 -32.56
N SER A 6 1.93 23.87 -31.61
CA SER A 6 2.53 22.76 -30.84
C SER A 6 1.80 22.46 -29.52
N LEU A 7 1.24 23.48 -28.85
CA LEU A 7 0.48 23.32 -27.59
C LEU A 7 -0.89 22.67 -27.80
N THR A 8 -1.55 22.96 -28.92
CA THR A 8 -2.88 22.41 -29.30
C THR A 8 -2.84 20.95 -29.73
N ARG A 9 -1.69 20.44 -30.19
CA ARG A 9 -1.54 19.02 -30.59
C ARG A 9 -1.32 18.09 -29.40
N SER A 10 -0.80 18.62 -28.29
CA SER A 10 -0.53 17.88 -27.06
C SER A 10 -1.73 17.84 -26.09
N SER A 11 -2.63 18.82 -26.14
CA SER A 11 -3.90 18.76 -25.40
C SER A 11 -4.85 17.72 -25.99
N ASN A 12 -5.03 17.71 -27.33
CA ASN A 12 -5.98 16.80 -27.99
C ASN A 12 -5.63 15.31 -27.88
N SER A 13 -4.35 14.94 -27.73
CA SER A 13 -3.93 13.55 -27.54
C SER A 13 -3.95 13.10 -26.08
N ARG A 14 -3.96 14.02 -25.11
CA ARG A 14 -4.07 13.72 -23.65
C ARG A 14 -5.51 13.54 -23.17
N GLU A 15 -6.48 14.15 -23.86
CA GLU A 15 -7.92 14.02 -23.54
C GLU A 15 -8.44 12.57 -23.47
N PRO A 16 -8.22 11.67 -24.47
CA PRO A 16 -8.79 10.33 -24.43
C PRO A 16 -8.22 9.47 -23.29
N TYR A 17 -6.91 9.55 -23.02
CA TYR A 17 -6.30 8.82 -21.91
C TYR A 17 -6.81 9.32 -20.56
N ARG A 18 -6.98 10.63 -20.41
CA ARG A 18 -7.54 11.23 -19.19
C ARG A 18 -8.97 10.78 -18.95
N THR A 19 -9.83 10.78 -19.98
CA THR A 19 -11.22 10.29 -19.84
C THR A 19 -11.27 8.81 -19.48
N ILE A 20 -10.41 7.97 -20.07
CA ILE A 20 -10.32 6.54 -19.75
C ILE A 20 -9.87 6.36 -18.30
N THR A 21 -8.77 7.00 -17.89
CA THR A 21 -8.26 6.93 -16.51
C THR A 21 -9.31 7.38 -15.49
N LEU A 22 -9.99 8.50 -15.74
CA LEU A 22 -11.06 8.98 -14.87
C LEU A 22 -12.25 8.01 -14.78
N THR A 23 -12.59 7.37 -15.89
CA THR A 23 -13.68 6.37 -15.93
C THR A 23 -13.29 5.12 -15.14
N LEU A 24 -12.08 4.62 -15.35
CA LEU A 24 -11.55 3.47 -14.61
C LEU A 24 -11.48 3.76 -13.11
N LEU A 25 -10.98 4.94 -12.72
CA LEU A 25 -10.90 5.37 -11.32
C LEU A 25 -12.26 5.61 -10.67
N ARG A 26 -13.33 5.83 -11.44
CA ARG A 26 -14.70 5.90 -10.89
C ARG A 26 -15.31 4.53 -10.63
N VAL A 27 -15.03 3.54 -11.49
CA VAL A 27 -15.71 2.23 -11.45
C VAL A 27 -14.94 1.20 -10.63
N TYR A 28 -13.62 1.10 -10.79
CA TYR A 28 -12.82 0.06 -10.13
C TYR A 28 -12.81 0.14 -8.60
N PRO A 29 -12.65 1.32 -7.96
CA PRO A 29 -12.64 1.40 -6.50
C PRO A 29 -13.96 0.94 -5.86
N ILE A 30 -15.09 1.20 -6.53
CA ILE A 30 -16.41 0.74 -6.08
C ILE A 30 -16.46 -0.79 -6.13
N LEU A 31 -16.07 -1.39 -7.26
CA LEU A 31 -16.04 -2.85 -7.41
C LEU A 31 -15.09 -3.50 -6.41
N PHE A 32 -13.89 -2.95 -6.21
CA PHE A 32 -12.93 -3.44 -5.23
C PHE A 32 -13.46 -3.36 -3.81
N ILE A 33 -14.16 -2.28 -3.43
CA ILE A 33 -14.79 -2.18 -2.11
C ILE A 33 -15.79 -3.32 -1.89
N PHE A 34 -16.71 -3.55 -2.84
CA PHE A 34 -17.72 -4.59 -2.65
C PHE A 34 -17.12 -5.99 -2.59
N VAL A 35 -16.28 -6.34 -3.58
CA VAL A 35 -15.69 -7.67 -3.69
C VAL A 35 -14.66 -7.90 -2.58
N GLY A 36 -13.78 -6.94 -2.35
CA GLY A 36 -12.73 -7.00 -1.35
C GLY A 36 -13.28 -7.03 0.08
N THR A 37 -14.32 -6.25 0.37
CA THR A 37 -14.98 -6.30 1.69
C THR A 37 -15.65 -7.63 1.92
N ALA A 38 -16.42 -8.14 0.95
CA ALA A 38 -17.07 -9.44 1.06
C ALA A 38 -16.05 -10.57 1.27
N GLY A 39 -14.99 -10.61 0.47
CA GLY A 39 -13.94 -11.64 0.54
C GLY A 39 -13.15 -11.60 1.85
N ASN A 40 -12.73 -10.42 2.29
CA ASN A 40 -11.95 -10.29 3.53
C ASN A 40 -12.80 -10.51 4.79
N LEU A 41 -14.06 -10.04 4.82
CA LEU A 41 -14.96 -10.33 5.95
C LEU A 41 -15.28 -11.82 6.05
N LEU A 42 -15.51 -12.49 4.92
CA LEU A 42 -15.69 -13.94 4.90
C LEU A 42 -14.44 -14.67 5.40
N SER A 43 -13.25 -14.21 5.00
CA SER A 43 -11.98 -14.76 5.45
C SER A 43 -11.82 -14.62 6.97
N VAL A 44 -12.05 -13.43 7.52
CA VAL A 44 -12.05 -13.20 8.98
C VAL A 44 -13.05 -14.12 9.66
N TYR A 45 -14.30 -14.19 9.17
CA TYR A 45 -15.35 -15.02 9.75
C TYR A 45 -14.98 -16.52 9.80
N VAL A 46 -14.41 -17.06 8.71
CA VAL A 46 -13.99 -18.47 8.63
C VAL A 46 -12.81 -18.74 9.55
N VAL A 47 -11.81 -17.86 9.52
CA VAL A 47 -10.55 -18.03 10.24
C VAL A 47 -10.72 -17.86 11.76
N LEU A 48 -11.69 -17.06 12.21
CA LEU A 48 -12.01 -16.87 13.62
C LEU A 48 -12.61 -18.11 14.30
N ARG A 49 -13.04 -19.13 13.54
CA ARG A 49 -13.56 -20.38 14.11
C ARG A 49 -12.49 -21.05 15.00
N SER A 50 -12.87 -21.42 16.23
CA SER A 50 -11.95 -21.86 17.29
C SER A 50 -11.04 -23.03 16.89
N LYS A 51 -11.53 -23.95 16.04
CA LYS A 51 -10.75 -25.09 15.52
C LYS A 51 -9.61 -24.66 14.60
N LEU A 52 -9.77 -23.58 13.84
CA LEU A 52 -8.77 -23.11 12.87
C LEU A 52 -7.69 -22.25 13.53
N ARG A 53 -8.05 -21.43 14.53
CA ARG A 53 -7.11 -20.57 15.27
C ARG A 53 -5.95 -21.31 15.96
N ARG A 54 -6.03 -22.64 16.07
CA ARG A 54 -4.96 -23.47 16.63
C ARG A 54 -3.73 -23.56 15.70
N HIS A 55 -3.87 -23.27 14.41
CA HIS A 55 -2.73 -23.24 13.49
C HIS A 55 -2.21 -21.81 13.28
N SER A 56 -0.88 -21.67 13.31
CA SER A 56 -0.17 -20.41 13.06
C SER A 56 -0.58 -19.75 11.76
N THR A 57 -0.75 -20.53 10.69
CA THR A 57 -1.13 -20.01 9.38
C THR A 57 -2.47 -19.27 9.40
N PHE A 58 -3.46 -19.80 10.11
CA PHE A 58 -4.77 -19.16 10.22
C PHE A 58 -4.66 -17.84 11.01
N ILE A 59 -3.79 -17.73 12.00
CA ILE A 59 -3.53 -16.45 12.69
C ILE A 59 -2.98 -15.42 11.70
N TYR A 60 -1.97 -15.78 10.90
CA TYR A 60 -1.44 -14.87 9.87
C TYR A 60 -2.52 -14.42 8.87
N LEU A 61 -3.35 -15.34 8.39
CA LEU A 61 -4.44 -15.03 7.46
C LEU A 61 -5.49 -14.11 8.08
N ALA A 62 -5.78 -14.23 9.39
CA ALA A 62 -6.69 -13.31 10.08
C ALA A 62 -6.13 -11.88 10.08
N PHE A 63 -4.85 -11.71 10.44
CA PHE A 63 -4.21 -10.41 10.42
C PHE A 63 -4.13 -9.84 8.99
N LEU A 64 -3.80 -10.69 8.01
CA LEU A 64 -3.78 -10.30 6.60
C LEU A 64 -5.12 -9.73 6.15
N SER A 65 -6.23 -10.44 6.41
CA SER A 65 -7.56 -9.96 6.03
C SER A 65 -7.98 -8.66 6.72
N ILE A 66 -7.53 -8.41 7.96
CA ILE A 66 -7.75 -7.12 8.63
C ILE A 66 -6.95 -6.02 7.94
N ILE A 67 -5.68 -6.27 7.63
CA ILE A 67 -4.83 -5.29 6.94
C ILE A 67 -5.36 -5.01 5.53
N ASP A 68 -5.78 -6.02 4.79
CA ASP A 68 -6.35 -5.86 3.45
C ASP A 68 -7.65 -5.05 3.47
N LEU A 69 -8.49 -5.19 4.50
CA LEU A 69 -9.63 -4.29 4.70
C LEU A 69 -9.17 -2.84 4.93
N ILE A 70 -8.16 -2.62 5.76
CA ILE A 70 -7.65 -1.27 6.02
C ILE A 70 -7.07 -0.65 4.75
N VAL A 71 -6.27 -1.39 3.97
CA VAL A 71 -5.76 -0.94 2.65
C VAL A 71 -6.93 -0.59 1.74
N LEU A 72 -7.91 -1.48 1.63
CA LEU A 72 -9.06 -1.32 0.75
C LEU A 72 -9.83 -0.04 1.09
N TYR A 73 -10.17 0.17 2.36
CA TYR A 73 -10.89 1.37 2.78
C TYR A 73 -10.03 2.63 2.65
N THR A 74 -8.76 2.59 3.06
CA THR A 74 -7.88 3.77 2.96
C THR A 74 -7.73 4.22 1.52
N PHE A 75 -7.45 3.29 0.60
CA PHE A 75 -7.24 3.61 -0.80
C PHE A 75 -8.56 3.96 -1.50
N CYS A 76 -9.55 3.06 -1.47
CA CYS A 76 -10.76 3.22 -2.28
C CYS A 76 -11.67 4.35 -1.78
N VAL A 77 -11.74 4.60 -0.46
CA VAL A 77 -12.55 5.72 0.06
C VAL A 77 -11.97 7.06 -0.38
N ASN A 78 -10.64 7.21 -0.36
CA ASN A 78 -9.99 8.42 -0.86
C ASN A 78 -10.29 8.65 -2.35
N PHE A 79 -10.17 7.61 -3.18
CA PHE A 79 -10.52 7.70 -4.61
C PHE A 79 -11.99 8.05 -4.86
N ILE A 80 -12.92 7.46 -4.11
CA ILE A 80 -14.36 7.74 -4.27
C ILE A 80 -14.67 9.18 -3.85
N LEU A 81 -14.12 9.64 -2.73
CA LEU A 81 -14.33 11.01 -2.25
C LEU A 81 -13.79 12.04 -3.23
N HIS A 82 -12.59 11.82 -3.77
CA HIS A 82 -12.03 12.68 -4.81
C HIS A 82 -12.90 12.63 -6.08
N ALA A 83 -13.24 11.43 -6.59
CA ALA A 83 -13.88 11.29 -7.89
C ALA A 83 -15.35 11.75 -7.96
N TRP A 84 -16.08 11.68 -6.84
CA TRP A 84 -17.52 11.99 -6.77
C TRP A 84 -17.82 13.29 -6.04
N PHE A 85 -17.05 13.63 -5.01
CA PHE A 85 -17.31 14.79 -4.16
C PHE A 85 -16.26 15.90 -4.33
N ASN A 86 -15.20 15.66 -5.10
CA ASN A 86 -14.05 16.56 -5.22
C ASN A 86 -13.45 16.90 -3.84
N ILE A 87 -13.48 15.93 -2.93
CA ILE A 87 -12.95 16.03 -1.57
C ILE A 87 -11.74 15.13 -1.45
N ASP A 88 -10.60 15.73 -1.14
CA ASP A 88 -9.41 14.99 -0.76
C ASP A 88 -9.25 14.87 0.74
N LEU A 89 -9.21 13.63 1.25
CA LEU A 89 -8.96 13.36 2.67
C LEU A 89 -7.60 13.92 3.13
N GLN A 90 -6.64 14.02 2.21
CA GLN A 90 -5.34 14.63 2.48
C GLN A 90 -5.46 16.15 2.72
N GLN A 91 -6.48 16.80 2.14
CA GLN A 91 -6.72 18.23 2.26
C GLN A 91 -7.58 18.61 3.47
N VAL A 92 -8.27 17.65 4.09
CA VAL A 92 -9.15 17.90 5.24
C VAL A 92 -8.37 18.45 6.43
N SER A 93 -7.18 17.91 6.71
CA SER A 93 -6.30 18.42 7.76
C SER A 93 -4.87 17.94 7.60
N LEU A 94 -3.93 18.68 8.20
CA LEU A 94 -2.52 18.29 8.27
C LEU A 94 -2.31 16.90 8.89
N ILE A 95 -3.09 16.61 9.93
CA ILE A 95 -3.03 15.34 10.66
C ILE A 95 -3.53 14.20 9.77
N ALA A 96 -4.67 14.39 9.10
CA ALA A 96 -5.21 13.40 8.16
C ALA A 96 -4.22 13.13 7.02
N CYS A 97 -3.58 14.16 6.47
CA CYS A 97 -2.54 14.04 5.45
C CYS A 97 -1.40 13.10 5.90
N LYS A 98 -0.85 13.35 7.09
CA LYS A 98 0.26 12.56 7.67
C LYS A 98 -0.13 11.10 7.90
N ILE A 99 -1.29 10.87 8.51
CA ILE A 99 -1.79 9.52 8.80
C ILE A 99 -2.06 8.77 7.50
N PHE A 100 -2.65 9.45 6.50
CA PHE A 100 -2.93 8.86 5.20
C PHE A 100 -1.63 8.47 4.48
N SER A 101 -0.65 9.37 4.48
CA SER A 101 0.67 9.15 3.86
C SER A 101 1.42 7.99 4.51
N PHE A 102 1.38 7.88 5.84
CA PHE A 102 1.91 6.71 6.53
C PHE A 102 1.19 5.42 6.12
N SER A 103 -0.15 5.48 6.08
CA SER A 103 -1.01 4.31 5.86
C SER A 103 -0.85 3.69 4.47
N ILE A 104 -0.71 4.51 3.42
CA ILE A 104 -0.56 4.05 2.04
C ILE A 104 0.72 3.23 1.82
N TYR A 105 1.79 3.47 2.56
CA TYR A 105 3.01 2.63 2.50
C TYR A 105 2.98 1.49 3.50
N PHE A 106 2.61 1.78 4.74
CA PHE A 106 2.72 0.85 5.85
C PHE A 106 1.84 -0.39 5.65
N PHE A 107 0.56 -0.21 5.26
CA PHE A 107 -0.38 -1.34 5.20
C PHE A 107 -0.12 -2.29 4.02
N PRO A 108 0.14 -1.82 2.77
CA PRO A 108 0.53 -2.72 1.68
C PRO A 108 1.81 -3.49 1.97
N GLN A 109 2.83 -2.83 2.51
CA GLN A 109 4.06 -3.50 2.94
C GLN A 109 3.77 -4.56 4.02
N ALA A 110 2.92 -4.25 5.00
CA ALA A 110 2.54 -5.21 6.04
C ALA A 110 1.82 -6.43 5.44
N SER A 111 0.90 -6.22 4.48
CA SER A 111 0.21 -7.30 3.77
C SER A 111 1.21 -8.22 3.04
N ALA A 112 2.14 -7.66 2.28
CA ALA A 112 3.17 -8.42 1.55
C ALA A 112 4.06 -9.26 2.48
N TRP A 113 4.48 -8.69 3.62
CA TRP A 113 5.34 -9.39 4.59
C TRP A 113 4.58 -10.44 5.40
N ILE A 114 3.30 -10.23 5.72
CA ILE A 114 2.46 -11.26 6.34
C ILE A 114 2.28 -12.45 5.38
N LEU A 115 2.02 -12.19 4.09
CA LEU A 115 1.91 -13.24 3.08
C LEU A 115 3.22 -14.02 2.88
N THR A 116 4.36 -13.32 2.96
CA THR A 116 5.69 -13.94 2.97
C THR A 116 5.86 -14.84 4.21
N ALA A 117 5.46 -14.36 5.40
CA ALA A 117 5.51 -15.15 6.63
C ALA A 117 4.63 -16.40 6.56
N VAL A 118 3.45 -16.33 5.92
CA VAL A 118 2.60 -17.49 5.63
C VAL A 118 3.33 -18.51 4.77
N SER A 119 3.99 -18.07 3.70
CA SER A 119 4.72 -18.94 2.78
C SER A 119 5.87 -19.68 3.49
N ILE A 120 6.61 -18.96 4.34
CA ILE A 120 7.67 -19.51 5.17
C ILE A 120 7.11 -20.51 6.19
N ASP A 121 6.01 -20.19 6.87
CA ASP A 121 5.34 -21.07 7.83
C ASP A 121 4.94 -22.41 7.18
N ARG A 122 4.45 -22.37 5.93
CA ARG A 122 4.11 -23.56 5.14
C ARG A 122 5.34 -24.40 4.80
N VAL A 123 6.44 -23.80 4.36
CA VAL A 123 7.70 -24.52 4.09
C VAL A 123 8.20 -25.23 5.35
N PHE A 124 8.19 -24.57 6.50
CA PHE A 124 8.61 -25.19 7.76
C PHE A 124 7.70 -26.34 8.20
N ALA A 125 6.38 -26.18 8.04
CA ALA A 125 5.42 -27.23 8.35
C ALA A 125 5.63 -28.50 7.49
N LEU A 126 6.00 -28.34 6.22
CA LEU A 126 6.25 -29.45 5.30
C LEU A 126 7.63 -30.09 5.49
N THR A 127 8.70 -29.30 5.55
CA THR A 127 10.09 -29.79 5.56
C THR A 127 10.49 -30.48 6.86
N ARG A 128 10.05 -29.95 8.00
CA ARG A 128 10.49 -30.48 9.31
C ARG A 128 9.58 -31.60 9.83
N GLY A 129 8.51 -31.96 9.11
CA GLY A 129 7.52 -32.93 9.58
C GLY A 129 6.87 -32.54 10.92
N ILE A 130 6.97 -31.27 11.33
CA ILE A 130 6.51 -30.79 12.64
C ILE A 130 4.99 -30.68 12.57
N ARG A 131 4.31 -31.81 12.80
CA ARG A 131 2.88 -31.87 13.14
C ARG A 131 2.56 -31.12 14.45
N LYS A 132 3.58 -30.67 15.18
CA LYS A 132 3.42 -29.77 16.32
C LYS A 132 3.06 -28.38 15.82
N THR A 133 1.81 -27.99 16.02
CA THR A 133 1.34 -26.61 15.87
C THR A 133 2.39 -25.65 16.41
N ARG A 134 2.93 -24.79 15.53
CA ARG A 134 3.92 -23.78 15.92
C ARG A 134 3.38 -22.99 17.12
N ASN A 135 4.26 -22.67 18.07
CA ASN A 135 3.85 -21.94 19.26
C ASN A 135 3.20 -20.61 18.84
N ILE A 136 1.95 -20.42 19.24
CA ILE A 136 1.15 -19.23 18.97
C ILE A 136 1.91 -17.96 19.39
N ARG A 137 2.65 -18.02 20.51
CA ARG A 137 3.47 -16.90 20.99
C ARG A 137 4.54 -16.48 19.98
N LEU A 138 5.16 -17.45 19.30
CA LEU A 138 6.16 -17.17 18.27
C LEU A 138 5.53 -16.51 17.04
N THR A 139 4.31 -16.93 16.65
CA THR A 139 3.56 -16.31 15.55
C THR A 139 3.25 -14.84 15.85
N TYR A 140 2.73 -14.53 17.03
CA TYR A 140 2.50 -13.15 17.46
C TYR A 140 3.79 -12.35 17.56
N SER A 141 4.88 -12.94 18.05
CA SER A 141 6.18 -12.28 18.10
C SER A 141 6.68 -11.90 16.70
N ILE A 142 6.53 -12.79 15.71
CA ILE A 142 6.94 -12.51 14.33
C ILE A 142 6.10 -11.41 13.70
N LEU A 143 4.79 -11.46 13.89
CA LEU A 143 3.89 -10.38 13.45
C LEU A 143 4.32 -9.06 14.07
N LEU A 144 4.52 -9.02 15.39
CA LEU A 144 4.96 -7.80 16.08
C LEU A 144 6.31 -7.29 15.53
N THR A 145 7.28 -8.18 15.30
CA THR A 145 8.58 -7.79 14.72
C THR A 145 8.42 -7.21 13.32
N ILE A 146 7.62 -7.83 12.44
CA ILE A 146 7.32 -7.30 11.10
C ILE A 146 6.69 -5.91 11.20
N PHE A 147 5.66 -5.76 12.03
CA PHE A 147 4.97 -4.48 12.23
C PHE A 147 5.91 -3.40 12.75
N LEU A 148 6.78 -3.71 13.72
CA LEU A 148 7.73 -2.74 14.26
C LEU A 148 8.77 -2.30 13.23
N ILE A 149 9.35 -3.24 12.47
CA ILE A 149 10.34 -2.91 11.43
C ILE A 149 9.71 -1.98 10.38
N LEU A 150 8.52 -2.33 9.89
CA LEU A 150 7.80 -1.52 8.91
C LEU A 150 7.33 -0.19 9.49
N PHE A 151 6.97 -0.14 10.77
CA PHE A 151 6.59 1.10 11.44
C PHE A 151 7.76 2.07 11.47
N PHE A 152 8.94 1.62 11.90
CA PHE A 152 10.14 2.46 11.93
C PHE A 152 10.59 2.89 10.53
N LEU A 153 10.43 2.03 9.52
CA LEU A 153 10.73 2.38 8.13
C LEU A 153 9.84 3.52 7.61
N ASN A 154 8.56 3.51 7.96
CA ASN A 154 7.57 4.48 7.47
C ASN A 154 7.34 5.67 8.40
N VAL A 155 7.93 5.69 9.60
CA VAL A 155 7.67 6.72 10.62
C VAL A 155 8.02 8.14 10.12
N GLN A 156 8.95 8.25 9.18
CA GLN A 156 9.35 9.51 8.57
C GLN A 156 8.18 10.31 7.97
N PHE A 157 7.12 9.64 7.49
CA PHE A 157 5.93 10.31 6.96
C PHE A 157 5.13 11.06 8.02
N LEU A 158 5.23 10.67 9.30
CA LEU A 158 4.56 11.36 10.40
C LEU A 158 5.31 12.62 10.84
N PHE A 159 6.64 12.60 10.74
CA PHE A 159 7.51 13.67 11.25
C PHE A 159 7.80 14.78 10.23
N TYR A 160 7.58 14.53 8.95
CA TYR A 160 7.89 15.51 7.92
C TYR A 160 6.97 16.75 7.96
N SER A 161 7.50 17.90 7.51
CA SER A 161 6.85 19.22 7.59
C SER A 161 5.95 19.45 6.38
N ASN A 162 4.66 19.62 6.64
CA ASN A 162 3.61 19.54 5.61
C ASN A 162 2.99 20.89 5.24
N THR A 163 3.79 21.94 5.11
CA THR A 163 3.32 23.25 4.66
C THR A 163 3.96 23.58 3.32
N TYR A 164 3.27 24.23 2.39
CA TYR A 164 3.93 24.98 1.32
C TYR A 164 3.65 26.47 1.50
N LYS A 165 4.58 27.31 1.08
CA LYS A 165 4.38 28.77 1.03
C LYS A 165 3.81 29.13 -0.33
N TYR A 166 2.64 29.75 -0.37
CA TYR A 166 2.16 30.47 -1.56
C TYR A 166 2.25 31.97 -1.30
N SER A 167 2.83 32.69 -2.25
CA SER A 167 2.90 34.16 -2.23
C SER A 167 1.84 34.68 -3.19
N THR A 168 0.78 35.28 -2.67
CA THR A 168 -0.18 36.02 -3.49
C THR A 168 0.30 37.47 -3.56
N GLU A 169 0.82 37.90 -4.71
CA GLU A 169 1.06 39.34 -4.95
C GLU A 169 -0.28 40.04 -5.15
N THR A 170 -0.82 40.64 -4.09
CA THR A 170 -1.92 41.59 -4.21
C THR A 170 -1.39 42.90 -4.77
N ASN A 171 -1.71 43.16 -6.06
CA ASN A 171 -1.31 44.35 -6.81
C ASN A 171 -1.98 45.67 -6.35
N ASN A 172 -2.16 45.89 -5.05
CA ASN A 172 -2.50 47.20 -4.50
C ASN A 172 -1.83 47.34 -3.13
N LEU A 173 -0.76 48.14 -3.09
CA LEU A 173 -0.01 48.57 -1.90
C LEU A 173 0.73 47.46 -1.12
N SER A 174 1.95 47.14 -1.56
CA SER A 174 3.09 46.63 -0.78
C SER A 174 2.79 45.77 0.46
N SER A 175 1.99 44.70 0.33
CA SER A 175 1.81 43.70 1.38
C SER A 175 1.77 42.31 0.73
N THR A 176 2.93 41.67 0.68
CA THR A 176 3.05 40.25 0.33
C THR A 176 2.47 39.44 1.49
N THR A 177 1.26 38.91 1.33
CA THR A 177 0.66 38.04 2.35
C THR A 177 1.00 36.59 2.02
N ILE A 178 1.77 35.94 2.91
CA ILE A 178 2.14 34.54 2.76
C ILE A 178 0.98 33.69 3.28
N PHE A 179 0.38 32.91 2.38
CA PHE A 179 -0.66 31.93 2.72
C PHE A 179 -0.11 30.52 2.64
N TYR A 180 -0.65 29.62 3.47
CA TYR A 180 -0.42 28.18 3.42
C TYR A 180 -1.73 27.53 2.96
N GLN A 181 -1.71 26.76 1.89
CA GLN A 181 -2.88 26.00 1.41
C GLN A 181 -2.44 24.53 1.16
N ILE A 182 -3.30 23.68 0.60
CA ILE A 182 -2.97 22.34 0.07
C ILE A 182 -3.30 22.40 -1.46
N VAL A 183 -2.37 22.07 -2.38
CA VAL A 183 -2.56 22.25 -3.84
C VAL A 183 -3.11 20.96 -4.43
N ASP A 184 -4.19 21.09 -5.19
CA ASP A 184 -4.62 20.14 -6.22
C ASP A 184 -3.68 20.23 -7.44
N THR A 185 -2.77 19.28 -7.59
CA THR A 185 -2.08 19.06 -8.88
C THR A 185 -2.63 17.82 -9.56
N ASP A 186 -2.69 17.88 -10.90
CA ASP A 186 -3.18 16.82 -11.76
C ASP A 186 -2.68 15.43 -11.32
N MET A 187 -3.66 14.53 -11.24
CA MET A 187 -3.66 13.16 -10.72
C MET A 187 -2.48 12.27 -11.15
N ASP A 188 -1.32 12.42 -10.52
CA ASP A 188 -0.28 11.40 -10.53
C ASP A 188 -0.51 10.42 -9.37
N ILE A 189 -0.96 9.22 -9.72
CA ILE A 189 -1.34 8.10 -8.83
C ILE A 189 -0.22 7.68 -7.85
N ASN A 190 1.02 8.17 -8.05
CA ASN A 190 2.20 7.83 -7.27
C ASN A 190 2.75 8.99 -6.40
N VAL A 191 2.07 10.15 -6.37
CA VAL A 191 2.56 11.33 -5.65
C VAL A 191 1.79 11.49 -4.35
N VAL A 192 2.49 11.34 -3.24
CA VAL A 192 2.00 11.69 -1.90
C VAL A 192 1.85 13.21 -1.85
N GLN A 193 0.62 13.71 -2.00
CA GLN A 193 0.30 15.15 -2.04
C GLN A 193 0.37 15.84 -0.66
N CYS A 194 0.91 15.15 0.34
CA CYS A 194 1.28 15.72 1.63
C CYS A 194 2.74 16.17 1.62
N SER A 195 3.03 17.28 0.94
CA SER A 195 4.31 17.99 1.04
C SER A 195 5.55 17.22 0.58
N SER A 196 5.78 17.15 -0.74
CA SER A 196 7.14 16.99 -1.26
C SER A 196 7.74 18.32 -1.73
N GLU A 197 6.94 19.36 -1.92
CA GLU A 197 7.41 20.57 -2.62
C GLU A 197 8.11 21.60 -1.72
N ASN A 198 7.99 21.52 -0.39
CA ASN A 198 8.56 22.55 0.49
C ASN A 198 9.95 22.20 1.09
N SER A 199 10.47 20.99 0.90
CA SER A 199 11.88 20.66 1.16
C SER A 199 12.47 19.95 -0.04
N GLU A 200 13.21 20.70 -0.83
CA GLU A 200 13.95 20.20 -2.00
C GLU A 200 14.81 18.98 -1.64
N LYS A 201 15.41 18.97 -0.44
CA LYS A 201 16.20 17.84 0.09
C LYS A 201 15.38 16.56 0.30
N TYR A 202 14.14 16.68 0.77
CA TYR A 202 13.29 15.51 0.98
C TYR A 202 12.70 15.00 -0.33
N LYS A 203 12.37 15.90 -1.26
CA LYS A 203 12.02 15.54 -2.64
C LYS A 203 13.13 14.72 -3.28
N GLU A 204 14.37 15.17 -3.14
CA GLU A 204 15.54 14.45 -3.67
C GLU A 204 15.71 13.07 -3.00
N PHE A 205 15.64 12.99 -1.65
CA PHE A 205 15.64 11.71 -0.94
C PHE A 205 14.52 10.78 -1.42
N TYR A 206 13.31 11.32 -1.58
CA TYR A 206 12.15 10.52 -1.96
C TYR A 206 12.33 9.92 -3.35
N ILE A 207 12.63 10.76 -4.33
CA ILE A 207 12.76 10.35 -5.75
C ILE A 207 13.98 9.44 -5.96
N ASN A 208 15.12 9.76 -5.32
CA ASN A 208 16.37 9.05 -5.60
C ASN A 208 16.59 7.82 -4.71
N ILE A 209 15.98 7.76 -3.53
CA ILE A 209 16.25 6.70 -2.53
C ILE A 209 14.95 5.99 -2.14
N TRP A 210 13.94 6.72 -1.66
CA TRP A 210 12.76 6.09 -1.06
C TRP A 210 11.97 5.22 -2.04
N VAL A 211 11.78 5.67 -3.28
CA VAL A 211 11.05 4.89 -4.31
C VAL A 211 11.68 3.52 -4.51
N TYR A 212 13.01 3.42 -4.49
CA TYR A 212 13.71 2.14 -4.60
C TYR A 212 13.58 1.30 -3.33
N ILE A 213 13.65 1.91 -2.14
CA ILE A 213 13.43 1.21 -0.87
C ILE A 213 12.02 0.61 -0.84
N ASP A 214 10.99 1.39 -1.16
CA ASP A 214 9.62 0.92 -1.19
C ASP A 214 9.45 -0.21 -2.21
N ALA A 215 9.96 -0.06 -3.43
CA ALA A 215 9.89 -1.11 -4.44
C ALA A 215 10.58 -2.42 -3.98
N ILE A 216 11.73 -2.33 -3.30
CA ILE A 216 12.44 -3.49 -2.77
C ILE A 216 11.66 -4.15 -1.62
N VAL A 217 11.24 -3.36 -0.64
CA VAL A 217 10.61 -3.87 0.60
C VAL A 217 9.18 -4.35 0.36
N ASN A 218 8.44 -3.69 -0.52
CA ASN A 218 7.04 -3.99 -0.80
C ASN A 218 6.88 -5.07 -1.89
N VAL A 219 7.75 -5.06 -2.91
CA VAL A 219 7.57 -5.90 -4.09
C VAL A 219 8.67 -6.93 -4.25
N TYR A 220 9.90 -6.50 -4.54
CA TYR A 220 10.94 -7.41 -5.00
C TYR A 220 11.32 -8.46 -3.96
N LEU A 221 11.55 -8.05 -2.72
CA LEU A 221 12.02 -8.96 -1.69
C LEU A 221 10.92 -9.93 -1.21
N PRO A 222 9.68 -9.49 -0.90
CA PRO A 222 8.56 -10.40 -0.64
C PRO A 222 8.32 -11.38 -1.79
N PHE A 223 8.32 -10.90 -3.04
CA PHE A 223 8.11 -11.74 -4.21
C PHE A 223 9.17 -12.84 -4.35
N MET A 224 10.45 -12.49 -4.23
CA MET A 224 11.54 -13.46 -4.32
C MET A 224 11.44 -14.52 -3.21
N LEU A 225 11.13 -14.11 -1.98
CA LEU A 225 10.94 -15.04 -0.87
C LEU A 225 9.73 -15.96 -1.07
N MET A 226 8.60 -15.43 -1.53
CA MET A 226 7.40 -16.22 -1.84
C MET A 226 7.64 -17.20 -2.99
N PHE A 227 8.36 -16.79 -4.03
CA PHE A 227 8.72 -17.65 -5.15
C PHE A 227 9.61 -18.81 -4.69
N LEU A 228 10.66 -18.52 -3.92
CA LEU A 228 11.54 -19.54 -3.34
C LEU A 228 10.77 -20.50 -2.44
N CYS A 229 9.89 -20.00 -1.57
CA CYS A 229 9.05 -20.84 -0.73
C CYS A 229 8.15 -21.76 -1.56
N SER A 230 7.50 -21.21 -2.59
CA SER A 230 6.61 -21.97 -3.48
C SER A 230 7.35 -23.07 -4.24
N ALA A 231 8.56 -22.79 -4.72
CA ALA A 231 9.41 -23.79 -5.37
C ALA A 231 9.78 -24.93 -4.40
N ILE A 232 10.15 -24.61 -3.15
CA ILE A 232 10.47 -25.63 -2.13
C ILE A 232 9.24 -26.50 -1.82
N ILE A 233 8.05 -25.89 -1.68
CA ILE A 233 6.79 -26.60 -1.45
C ILE A 233 6.54 -27.58 -2.60
N PHE A 234 6.64 -27.10 -3.84
CA PHE A 234 6.40 -27.92 -5.03
C PHE A 234 7.36 -29.12 -5.12
N ILE A 235 8.66 -28.90 -4.93
CA ILE A 235 9.67 -29.97 -4.93
C ILE A 235 9.40 -30.99 -3.81
N SER A 236 9.04 -30.52 -2.62
CA SER A 236 8.74 -31.40 -1.49
C SER A 236 7.55 -32.31 -1.77
N VAL A 237 6.50 -31.77 -2.39
CA VAL A 237 5.32 -32.55 -2.79
C VAL A 237 5.67 -33.58 -3.86
N LEU A 238 6.45 -33.22 -4.88
CA LEU A 238 6.87 -34.15 -5.92
C LEU A 238 7.67 -35.34 -5.35
N ARG A 239 8.56 -35.09 -4.38
CA ARG A 239 9.30 -36.16 -3.70
C ARG A 239 8.36 -37.12 -2.97
N THR A 240 7.39 -36.59 -2.23
CA THR A 240 6.41 -37.44 -1.52
C THR A 240 5.54 -38.29 -2.44
N MET A 241 5.23 -37.80 -3.65
CA MET A 241 4.50 -38.57 -4.65
C MET A 241 5.37 -39.67 -5.29
N GLY A 242 6.65 -39.38 -5.53
CA GLY A 242 7.61 -40.37 -6.04
C GLY A 242 7.84 -41.53 -5.06
N ASP A 243 7.97 -41.22 -3.76
CA ASP A 243 8.14 -42.23 -2.72
C ASP A 243 6.90 -43.14 -2.60
N ALA A 244 5.69 -42.60 -2.77
CA ALA A 244 4.44 -43.36 -2.72
C ALA A 244 4.20 -44.27 -3.94
N ASN A 245 4.77 -43.95 -5.11
CA ASN A 245 4.69 -44.80 -6.29
C ASN A 245 5.73 -45.93 -6.29
N ASN A 246 6.78 -45.82 -5.47
CA ASN A 246 7.86 -46.82 -5.34
C ASN A 246 7.67 -47.77 -4.15
N SER A 247 6.61 -47.60 -3.35
CA SER A 247 6.22 -48.44 -2.21
C SER A 247 5.02 -49.33 -2.54
#